data_AF-A0A2H9M0X4-F1
#
_entry.id   AF-A0A2H9M0X4-F1
#
_cell.length_a   1.000
_cell.length_b   1.000
_cell.length_c   1.000
_cell.angle_alpha   90.00
_cell.angle_beta   90.00
_cell.angle_gamma   90.00
#
_symmetry.space_group_name_H-M   'P 1'
#
loop_
_entity.id
_entity.type
_entity.pdbx_description
1 polymer ?
#
loop_
_entity_poly.entity_id
_entity_poly.type
_entity_poly.pdbx_seq_one_letter_code
_entity_poly.pdbx_strand_id
1 'polypeptide(L)'
;MPKKKSKKPKGWFKDRKNQIIALLCAFSLVAVYIVIMKINEINALSESKNNLADEFTVLQAEFGNLNESYYNLFNVMISQEQTIEELQESYYNLINDYSDFEIKIQEQLELFSNNSNVLNHTLYTNIMNKLKSSAFKNTEPFCNIRLQGIYFADNHYYNLEYLDDPESNEYFGGNSLFSLDDFYERGGGDCEDWALVFTAQYNYLKNMCAESDYEIRINSFISEGTSDVQIAYDETWIYLDSSETSWTDYVYAYPLCGFHSGDEYGHCWVAFTKEEITSSQDISRIISDSMIVEPQGGDFVSTYEDAFEQGLKFYIIILPDDMGYKQDLDNSSSWKTYQDYSENIQKSKLNLNKIYESFKS
;
A
#
# COMPACT_ATOMS: atom_id res chain seq x y z
N MET A 1 -93.87 58.78 106.76
CA MET A 1 -93.05 57.76 106.08
C MET A 1 -93.61 57.56 104.67
N PRO A 2 -92.83 57.22 103.63
CA PRO A 2 -91.45 57.60 103.33
C PRO A 2 -91.24 57.93 101.82
N LYS A 3 -90.04 58.47 101.51
CA LYS A 3 -89.12 58.14 100.40
C LYS A 3 -89.69 57.23 99.29
N LYS A 4 -89.50 57.44 97.99
CA LYS A 4 -88.56 58.27 97.22
C LYS A 4 -89.16 58.36 95.80
N LYS A 5 -89.38 59.58 95.29
CA LYS A 5 -89.63 59.82 93.87
C LYS A 5 -88.36 59.49 93.09
N SER A 6 -88.37 58.42 92.29
CA SER A 6 -87.40 58.17 91.23
C SER A 6 -88.02 58.63 89.90
N LYS A 7 -87.75 59.89 89.54
CA LYS A 7 -88.07 60.41 88.21
C LYS A 7 -87.17 59.70 87.20
N LYS A 8 -87.70 58.73 86.45
CA LYS A 8 -87.02 58.22 85.24
C LYS A 8 -87.01 59.34 84.18
N PRO A 9 -85.84 59.75 83.67
CA PRO A 9 -85.74 60.83 82.69
C PRO A 9 -86.41 60.41 81.37
N LYS A 10 -87.32 61.26 80.86
CA LYS A 10 -88.07 61.09 79.61
C LYS A 10 -87.20 61.11 78.32
N GLY A 11 -85.87 60.96 78.40
CA GLY A 11 -84.95 60.78 77.27
C GLY A 11 -84.42 59.35 77.09
N TRP A 12 -84.60 58.48 78.09
CA TRP A 12 -83.89 57.18 78.19
C TRP A 12 -84.23 56.16 77.10
N PHE A 13 -85.42 56.24 76.50
CA PHE A 13 -85.82 55.36 75.39
C PHE A 13 -85.28 55.80 74.02
N LYS A 14 -84.98 57.10 73.84
CA LYS A 14 -84.44 57.64 72.58
C LYS A 14 -82.94 57.32 72.47
N ASP A 15 -82.20 57.39 73.57
CA ASP A 15 -80.78 57.02 73.64
C ASP A 15 -80.53 55.52 73.45
N ARG A 16 -81.38 54.65 74.01
CA ARG A 16 -81.28 53.18 73.79
C ARG A 16 -81.53 52.79 72.34
N LYS A 17 -82.51 53.43 71.68
CA LYS A 17 -82.79 53.19 70.25
C LYS A 17 -81.60 53.64 69.38
N ASN A 18 -81.02 54.81 69.69
CA ASN A 18 -79.83 55.29 68.98
C ASN A 18 -78.59 54.43 69.25
N GLN A 19 -78.41 53.91 70.47
CA GLN A 19 -77.34 52.95 70.80
C GLN A 19 -77.51 51.61 70.06
N ILE A 20 -78.74 51.09 69.95
CA ILE A 20 -79.03 49.87 69.19
C ILE A 20 -78.79 50.10 67.69
N ILE A 21 -79.21 51.24 67.14
CA ILE A 21 -78.95 51.59 65.73
C ILE A 21 -77.44 51.74 65.50
N ALA A 22 -76.71 52.42 66.38
CA ALA A 22 -75.26 52.57 66.28
C ALA A 22 -74.51 51.23 66.38
N LEU A 23 -74.96 50.33 67.27
CA LEU A 23 -74.44 48.95 67.37
C LEU A 23 -74.72 48.15 66.10
N LEU A 24 -75.94 48.22 65.55
CA LEU A 24 -76.29 47.54 64.30
C LEU A 24 -75.49 48.09 63.11
N CYS A 25 -75.28 49.41 63.05
CA CYS A 25 -74.40 50.03 62.06
C CYS A 25 -72.94 49.57 62.24
N ALA A 26 -72.42 49.54 63.47
CA ALA A 26 -71.08 49.04 63.75
C ALA A 26 -70.92 47.56 63.37
N PHE A 27 -71.89 46.71 63.71
CA PHE A 27 -71.94 45.30 63.29
C PHE A 27 -71.99 45.17 61.77
N SER A 28 -72.78 46.00 61.08
CA SER A 28 -72.83 46.01 59.61
C SER A 28 -71.52 46.43 58.98
N LEU A 29 -70.82 47.42 59.55
CA LEU A 29 -69.51 47.88 59.08
C LEU A 29 -68.42 46.82 59.30
N VAL A 30 -68.42 46.14 60.46
CA VAL A 30 -67.52 45.02 60.74
C VAL A 30 -67.80 43.85 59.79
N ALA A 31 -69.07 43.53 59.55
CA ALA A 31 -69.44 42.47 58.60
C ALA A 31 -68.99 42.81 57.17
N VAL A 32 -69.21 44.05 56.71
CA VAL A 32 -68.72 44.52 55.41
C VAL A 32 -67.19 44.47 55.34
N TYR A 33 -66.50 44.90 56.39
CA TYR A 33 -65.03 44.84 56.45
C TYR A 33 -64.51 43.39 56.36
N ILE A 34 -65.12 42.45 57.09
CA ILE A 34 -64.77 41.02 57.01
C ILE A 34 -65.00 40.47 55.61
N VAL A 35 -66.12 40.84 54.97
CA VAL A 35 -66.42 40.44 53.58
C VAL A 35 -65.38 40.99 52.62
N ILE A 36 -65.00 42.27 52.74
CA ILE A 36 -63.95 42.88 51.90
C ILE A 36 -62.61 42.17 52.09
N MET A 37 -62.20 41.89 53.33
CA MET A 37 -60.96 41.15 53.59
C MET A 37 -60.99 39.76 52.96
N LYS A 38 -62.12 39.05 53.05
CA LYS A 38 -62.27 37.72 52.43
C LYS A 38 -62.26 37.78 50.91
N ILE A 39 -62.84 38.82 50.30
CA ILE A 39 -62.76 39.05 48.85
C ILE A 39 -61.31 39.29 48.43
N ASN A 40 -60.56 40.12 49.17
CA ASN A 40 -59.15 40.38 48.87
C ASN A 40 -58.29 39.10 49.00
N GLU A 41 -58.53 38.29 50.03
CA GLU A 41 -57.87 36.99 50.21
C GLU A 41 -58.20 36.02 49.07
N ILE A 42 -59.47 35.95 48.65
CA ILE A 42 -59.92 35.14 47.50
C ILE A 42 -59.23 35.60 46.22
N ASN A 43 -59.14 36.91 45.97
CA ASN A 43 -58.50 37.46 44.79
C ASN A 43 -57.00 37.14 44.77
N ALA A 44 -56.31 37.32 45.89
CA ALA A 44 -54.88 36.99 46.02
C ALA A 44 -54.61 35.49 45.82
N LEU A 45 -55.47 34.61 46.38
CA LEU A 45 -55.40 33.17 46.17
C LEU A 45 -55.68 32.80 44.70
N SER A 46 -56.63 33.48 44.05
CA SER A 46 -56.92 33.26 42.63
C SER A 46 -55.76 33.68 41.74
N GLU A 47 -55.10 34.79 42.03
CA GLU A 47 -53.91 35.25 41.31
C GLU A 47 -52.75 34.28 41.50
N SER A 48 -52.48 33.86 42.74
CA SER A 48 -51.45 32.85 43.03
C SER A 48 -51.72 31.52 42.32
N LYS A 49 -52.98 31.07 42.27
CA LYS A 49 -53.37 29.87 41.53
C LYS A 49 -53.09 30.00 40.03
N ASN A 50 -53.40 31.16 39.45
CA ASN A 50 -53.16 31.39 38.02
C ASN A 50 -51.67 31.43 37.70
N ASN A 51 -50.87 32.15 38.51
CA ASN A 51 -49.41 32.18 38.34
C ASN A 51 -48.80 30.78 38.45
N LEU A 52 -49.26 29.96 39.40
CA LEU A 52 -48.79 28.58 39.54
C LEU A 52 -49.19 27.71 38.33
N ALA A 53 -50.37 27.95 37.74
CA ALA A 53 -50.80 27.25 36.54
C ALA A 53 -49.96 27.63 35.31
N ASP A 54 -49.60 28.91 35.20
CA ASP A 54 -48.70 29.40 34.14
C ASP A 54 -47.29 28.83 34.31
N GLU A 55 -46.72 28.85 35.53
CA GLU A 55 -45.43 28.22 35.85
C GLU A 55 -45.43 26.73 35.54
N PHE A 56 -46.51 26.02 35.89
CA PHE A 56 -46.65 24.60 35.56
C PHE A 56 -46.69 24.34 34.05
N THR A 57 -47.34 25.22 33.28
CA THR A 57 -47.38 25.13 31.82
C THR A 57 -46.01 25.33 31.20
N VAL A 58 -45.23 26.31 31.70
CA VAL A 58 -43.84 26.55 31.28
C VAL A 58 -42.98 25.33 31.59
N LEU A 59 -43.05 24.80 32.81
CA LEU A 59 -42.27 23.63 33.22
C LEU A 59 -42.60 22.39 32.37
N GLN A 60 -43.88 22.20 32.02
CA GLN A 60 -44.30 21.11 31.13
C GLN A 60 -43.71 21.25 29.72
N ALA A 61 -43.66 22.48 29.19
CA ALA A 61 -43.03 22.76 27.90
C ALA A 61 -41.51 22.53 27.95
N GLU A 62 -40.83 23.00 29.00
CA GLU A 62 -39.39 22.77 29.21
C GLU A 62 -39.06 21.27 29.32
N PHE A 63 -39.87 20.50 30.04
CA PHE A 63 -39.73 19.05 30.13
C PHE A 63 -39.89 18.37 28.76
N GLY A 64 -40.85 18.83 27.95
CA GLY A 64 -41.03 18.36 26.58
C GLY A 64 -39.79 18.60 25.71
N ASN A 65 -39.24 19.82 25.73
CA ASN A 65 -38.05 20.19 24.98
C ASN A 65 -36.80 19.41 25.43
N LEU A 66 -36.66 19.19 26.74
CA LEU A 66 -35.56 18.40 27.29
C LEU A 66 -35.65 16.94 26.83
N ASN A 67 -36.85 16.36 26.84
CA ASN A 67 -37.08 14.99 26.40
C ASN A 67 -36.78 14.82 24.90
N GLU A 68 -37.19 15.78 24.07
CA GLU A 68 -36.84 15.79 22.64
C GLU A 68 -35.32 15.92 22.42
N SER A 69 -34.66 16.82 23.14
CA SER A 69 -33.20 16.99 23.08
C SER A 69 -32.47 15.72 23.50
N TYR A 70 -32.98 15.02 24.52
CA TYR A 70 -32.45 13.73 24.97
C TYR A 70 -32.56 12.66 23.86
N TYR A 71 -33.72 12.51 23.22
CA TYR A 71 -33.89 11.56 22.13
C TYR A 71 -33.03 11.89 20.91
N ASN A 72 -32.89 13.17 20.56
CA ASN A 72 -32.02 13.60 19.48
C ASN A 72 -30.56 13.25 19.77
N LEU A 73 -30.08 13.55 20.97
CA LEU A 73 -28.72 13.20 21.39
C LEU A 73 -28.50 11.67 21.38
N PHE A 74 -29.48 10.91 21.87
CA PHE A 74 -29.42 9.45 21.87
C PHE A 74 -29.32 8.87 20.45
N ASN A 75 -30.11 9.38 19.49
CA ASN A 75 -30.04 8.95 18.10
C ASN A 75 -28.70 9.32 17.43
N VAL A 76 -28.16 10.51 17.74
CA VAL A 76 -26.82 10.90 17.28
C VAL A 76 -25.76 9.95 17.84
N MET A 77 -25.84 9.59 19.12
CA MET A 77 -24.91 8.63 19.73
C MET A 77 -24.97 7.26 19.04
N ILE A 78 -26.15 6.72 18.76
CA ILE A 78 -26.30 5.45 18.04
C ILE A 78 -25.70 5.53 16.63
N SER A 79 -25.98 6.62 15.88
CA SER A 79 -25.44 6.80 14.53
C SER A 79 -23.91 6.93 14.53
N GLN A 80 -23.33 7.57 15.55
CA GLN A 80 -21.89 7.67 15.71
C GLN A 80 -21.27 6.32 16.06
N GLU A 81 -21.91 5.53 16.92
CA GLU A 81 -21.46 4.17 17.26
C GLU A 81 -21.39 3.28 16.01
N GLN A 82 -22.43 3.30 15.17
CA GLN A 82 -22.44 2.58 13.89
C GLN A 82 -21.32 3.04 12.95
N THR A 83 -21.08 4.35 12.83
CA THR A 83 -20.00 4.89 12.00
C THR A 83 -18.62 4.42 12.50
N ILE A 84 -18.44 4.32 13.82
CA ILE A 84 -17.19 3.82 14.41
C ILE A 84 -16.99 2.34 14.08
N GLU A 85 -18.04 1.51 14.14
CA GLU A 85 -17.98 0.10 13.77
C GLU A 85 -17.60 -0.08 12.28
N GLU A 86 -18.22 0.67 11.37
CA GLU A 86 -17.92 0.64 9.93
C GLU A 86 -16.47 1.07 9.62
N LEU A 87 -15.98 2.10 10.33
CA LEU A 87 -14.58 2.56 10.21
C LEU A 87 -13.60 1.54 10.77
N GLN A 88 -13.93 0.86 11.87
CA GLN A 88 -13.14 -0.23 12.43
C GLN A 88 -13.02 -1.39 11.45
N GLU A 89 -14.13 -1.83 10.86
CA GLU A 89 -14.13 -2.89 9.85
C GLU A 89 -13.28 -2.52 8.63
N SER A 90 -13.49 -1.30 8.09
CA SER A 90 -12.71 -0.79 6.95
C SER A 90 -11.21 -0.72 7.26
N TYR A 91 -10.85 -0.34 8.48
CA TYR A 91 -9.47 -0.33 8.95
C TYR A 91 -8.86 -1.74 8.97
N TYR A 92 -9.56 -2.72 9.53
CA TYR A 92 -9.06 -4.11 9.59
C TYR A 92 -8.91 -4.72 8.20
N ASN A 93 -9.86 -4.47 7.29
CA ASN A 93 -9.76 -4.90 5.90
C ASN A 93 -8.52 -4.30 5.23
N LEU A 94 -8.29 -2.98 5.38
CA LEU A 94 -7.12 -2.32 4.80
C LEU A 94 -5.80 -2.88 5.36
N ILE A 95 -5.71 -3.15 6.66
CA ILE A 95 -4.51 -3.75 7.27
C ILE A 95 -4.25 -5.18 6.75
N ASN A 96 -5.30 -5.96 6.55
CA ASN A 96 -5.19 -7.29 5.96
C ASN A 96 -4.72 -7.20 4.50
N ASP A 97 -5.33 -6.33 3.69
CA ASP A 97 -4.92 -6.10 2.30
C ASP A 97 -3.43 -5.70 2.21
N TYR A 98 -2.97 -4.80 3.10
CA TYR A 98 -1.55 -4.45 3.17
C TYR A 98 -0.65 -5.62 3.56
N SER A 99 -1.13 -6.52 4.41
CA SER A 99 -0.36 -7.69 4.85
C SER A 99 -0.29 -8.76 3.76
N ASP A 100 -1.39 -9.00 3.04
CA ASP A 100 -1.42 -9.89 1.88
C ASP A 100 -0.51 -9.38 0.76
N PHE A 101 -0.47 -8.07 0.55
CA PHE A 101 0.43 -7.45 -0.42
C PHE A 101 1.91 -7.53 0.00
N GLU A 102 2.21 -7.37 1.30
CA GLU A 102 3.56 -7.55 1.86
C GLU A 102 4.05 -8.99 1.69
N ILE A 103 3.20 -9.99 1.92
CA ILE A 103 3.50 -11.42 1.70
C ILE A 103 3.86 -11.66 0.22
N LYS A 104 3.03 -11.17 -0.71
CA LYS A 104 3.30 -11.31 -2.14
C LYS A 104 4.63 -10.68 -2.55
N ILE A 105 4.97 -9.50 -2.02
CA ILE A 105 6.28 -8.89 -2.27
C ILE A 105 7.40 -9.81 -1.77
N GLN A 106 7.28 -10.35 -0.56
CA GLN A 106 8.31 -11.23 0.01
C GLN A 106 8.49 -12.52 -0.80
N GLU A 107 7.40 -13.14 -1.25
CA GLU A 107 7.44 -14.32 -2.13
C GLU A 107 8.20 -14.03 -3.44
N GLN A 108 8.00 -12.85 -4.03
CA GLN A 108 8.71 -12.44 -5.24
C GLN A 108 10.19 -12.17 -4.98
N LEU A 109 10.54 -11.49 -3.87
CA LEU A 109 11.93 -11.25 -3.48
C LEU A 109 12.68 -12.57 -3.24
N GLU A 110 12.03 -13.55 -2.60
CA GLU A 110 12.60 -14.89 -2.39
C GLU A 110 12.79 -15.62 -3.73
N LEU A 111 11.83 -15.53 -4.65
CA LEU A 111 11.96 -16.09 -6.00
C LEU A 111 13.18 -15.51 -6.75
N PHE A 112 13.38 -14.18 -6.72
CA PHE A 112 14.53 -13.54 -7.36
C PHE A 112 15.86 -14.02 -6.78
N SER A 113 15.95 -14.07 -5.44
CA SER A 113 17.16 -14.53 -4.76
C SER A 113 17.47 -15.99 -5.06
N ASN A 114 16.46 -16.86 -5.09
CA ASN A 114 16.62 -18.26 -5.45
C ASN A 114 17.05 -18.43 -6.91
N ASN A 115 16.51 -17.64 -7.83
CA ASN A 115 16.84 -17.67 -9.25
C ASN A 115 18.17 -16.97 -9.60
N SER A 116 18.84 -16.31 -8.65
CA SER A 116 20.08 -15.57 -8.91
C SER A 116 21.30 -16.46 -9.21
N ASN A 117 21.26 -17.74 -8.84
CA ASN A 117 22.38 -18.66 -9.01
C ASN A 117 21.95 -20.13 -9.18
N VAL A 118 22.51 -20.80 -10.18
CA VAL A 118 22.22 -22.21 -10.48
C VAL A 118 22.68 -23.20 -9.40
N LEU A 119 23.59 -22.80 -8.50
CA LEU A 119 24.09 -23.66 -7.42
C LEU A 119 22.99 -24.11 -6.43
N ASN A 120 21.87 -23.40 -6.37
CA ASN A 120 20.77 -23.70 -5.48
C ASN A 120 19.92 -24.89 -5.96
N HIS A 121 20.17 -25.41 -7.17
CA HIS A 121 19.28 -26.34 -7.85
C HIS A 121 19.92 -27.70 -8.15
N THR A 122 19.25 -28.78 -7.75
CA THR A 122 19.83 -30.14 -7.81
C THR A 122 19.95 -30.70 -9.22
N LEU A 123 19.08 -30.26 -10.16
CA LEU A 123 19.12 -30.65 -11.57
C LEU A 123 20.37 -30.11 -12.30
N TYR A 124 21.05 -29.11 -11.73
CA TYR A 124 22.11 -28.36 -12.39
C TYR A 124 23.50 -28.97 -12.40
N THR A 125 23.73 -30.10 -11.73
CA THR A 125 25.09 -30.72 -11.72
C THR A 125 25.58 -31.03 -13.14
N ASN A 126 24.69 -31.50 -14.02
CA ASN A 126 25.05 -31.77 -15.41
C ASN A 126 25.23 -30.49 -16.22
N ILE A 127 24.37 -29.49 -16.02
CA ILE A 127 24.41 -28.19 -16.71
C ILE A 127 25.71 -27.46 -16.37
N MET A 128 26.07 -27.40 -15.08
CA MET A 128 27.32 -26.79 -14.60
C MET A 128 28.56 -27.38 -15.27
N ASN A 129 28.63 -28.71 -15.45
CA ASN A 129 29.73 -29.34 -16.16
C ASN A 129 29.79 -28.92 -17.62
N LYS A 130 28.64 -28.76 -18.28
CA LYS A 130 28.56 -28.28 -19.67
C LYS A 130 29.00 -26.83 -19.78
N LEU A 131 28.45 -25.95 -18.94
CA LEU A 131 28.85 -24.55 -18.83
C LEU A 131 30.35 -24.40 -18.61
N LYS A 132 30.94 -25.21 -17.71
CA LYS A 132 32.38 -25.20 -17.47
C LYS A 132 33.21 -25.55 -18.71
N SER A 133 32.76 -26.51 -19.52
CA SER A 133 33.48 -26.90 -20.75
C SER A 133 33.24 -25.93 -21.92
N SER A 134 32.04 -25.35 -22.04
CA SER A 134 31.67 -24.52 -23.19
C SER A 134 31.98 -23.04 -22.96
N ALA A 135 31.67 -22.52 -21.77
CA ALA A 135 31.65 -21.09 -21.48
C ALA A 135 32.86 -20.60 -20.67
N PHE A 136 33.58 -21.48 -19.97
CA PHE A 136 34.63 -21.08 -19.03
C PHE A 136 36.03 -21.44 -19.52
N LYS A 137 36.93 -20.45 -19.58
CA LYS A 137 38.35 -20.68 -19.87
C LYS A 137 39.26 -19.83 -18.99
N ASN A 138 39.93 -20.48 -18.05
CA ASN A 138 40.89 -19.83 -17.17
C ASN A 138 42.29 -19.82 -17.82
N THR A 139 42.82 -18.67 -18.19
CA THR A 139 44.13 -18.54 -18.84
C THR A 139 44.78 -17.21 -18.45
N GLU A 140 45.85 -17.26 -17.66
CA GLU A 140 46.53 -16.07 -17.13
C GLU A 140 46.83 -15.03 -18.24
N PRO A 141 46.52 -13.74 -18.02
CA PRO A 141 46.02 -13.14 -16.77
C PRO A 141 44.48 -13.04 -16.66
N PHE A 142 43.74 -13.75 -17.51
CA PHE A 142 42.28 -13.60 -17.62
C PHE A 142 41.52 -14.87 -17.25
N CYS A 143 40.41 -14.70 -16.53
CA CYS A 143 39.36 -15.70 -16.47
C CYS A 143 38.30 -15.34 -17.50
N ASN A 144 38.23 -16.11 -18.59
CA ASN A 144 37.36 -15.81 -19.73
C ASN A 144 36.01 -16.49 -19.55
N ILE A 145 34.93 -15.71 -19.64
CA ILE A 145 33.54 -16.18 -19.68
C ILE A 145 33.00 -15.88 -21.08
N ARG A 146 32.71 -16.93 -21.86
CA ARG A 146 32.15 -16.86 -23.21
C ARG A 146 30.64 -17.01 -23.15
N LEU A 147 29.91 -15.94 -23.43
CA LEU A 147 28.45 -15.91 -23.27
C LEU A 147 27.74 -16.92 -24.17
N GLN A 148 28.28 -17.19 -25.35
CA GLN A 148 27.77 -18.17 -26.31
C GLN A 148 27.85 -19.60 -25.79
N GLY A 149 28.83 -19.86 -24.92
CA GLY A 149 28.98 -21.15 -24.26
C GLY A 149 27.79 -21.46 -23.37
N ILE A 150 27.11 -20.43 -22.86
CA ILE A 150 25.88 -20.56 -22.08
C ILE A 150 24.75 -21.04 -23.00
N TYR A 151 24.46 -20.30 -24.07
CA TYR A 151 23.48 -20.71 -25.07
C TYR A 151 23.73 -22.12 -25.62
N PHE A 152 24.99 -22.44 -25.98
CA PHE A 152 25.32 -23.77 -26.46
C PHE A 152 25.07 -24.83 -25.39
N ALA A 153 25.37 -24.56 -24.12
CA ALA A 153 25.10 -25.51 -23.06
C ALA A 153 23.60 -25.84 -23.00
N ASP A 154 22.75 -24.82 -23.13
CA ASP A 154 21.30 -24.92 -23.01
C ASP A 154 20.65 -25.57 -24.23
N ASN A 155 20.88 -25.01 -25.41
CA ASN A 155 20.26 -25.51 -26.63
C ASN A 155 20.82 -26.88 -27.02
N HIS A 156 22.16 -27.04 -27.08
CA HIS A 156 22.75 -28.27 -27.61
C HIS A 156 22.56 -29.49 -26.70
N TYR A 157 22.61 -29.31 -25.37
CA TYR A 157 22.52 -30.45 -24.44
C TYR A 157 21.14 -30.65 -23.84
N TYR A 158 20.31 -29.61 -23.74
CA TYR A 158 19.00 -29.69 -23.10
C TYR A 158 17.83 -29.40 -24.05
N ASN A 159 18.10 -28.97 -25.30
CA ASN A 159 17.07 -28.63 -26.28
C ASN A 159 16.05 -27.65 -25.70
N LEU A 160 16.54 -26.62 -25.01
CA LEU A 160 15.69 -25.56 -24.49
C LEU A 160 15.20 -24.68 -25.65
N GLU A 161 13.91 -24.37 -25.64
CA GLU A 161 13.23 -23.61 -26.68
C GLU A 161 12.69 -22.28 -26.12
N TYR A 162 12.56 -21.29 -27.00
CA TYR A 162 11.79 -20.09 -26.66
C TYR A 162 10.31 -20.43 -26.70
N LEU A 163 9.62 -20.22 -25.59
CA LEU A 163 8.19 -20.47 -25.47
C LEU A 163 7.48 -19.13 -25.51
N ASP A 164 6.97 -18.76 -26.68
CA ASP A 164 6.05 -17.61 -26.79
C ASP A 164 4.90 -17.83 -25.81
N ASP A 165 4.61 -16.82 -24.97
CA ASP A 165 3.55 -16.88 -23.97
C ASP A 165 2.23 -17.26 -24.67
N PRO A 166 1.71 -18.49 -24.47
CA PRO A 166 0.58 -18.96 -25.24
C PRO A 166 -0.63 -18.14 -24.81
N GLU A 167 -1.11 -17.25 -25.70
CA GLU A 167 -2.30 -16.42 -25.53
C GLU A 167 -3.28 -17.05 -24.51
N SER A 168 -3.27 -16.55 -23.27
CA SER A 168 -4.29 -16.81 -22.27
C SER A 168 -4.55 -18.25 -21.80
N ASN A 169 -3.57 -19.18 -21.81
CA ASN A 169 -3.79 -20.43 -21.08
C ASN A 169 -3.73 -20.19 -19.56
N GLU A 170 -4.89 -19.91 -18.97
CA GLU A 170 -5.19 -19.82 -17.53
C GLU A 170 -4.60 -20.97 -16.69
N TYR A 171 -4.25 -22.09 -17.35
CA TYR A 171 -3.65 -23.27 -16.73
C TYR A 171 -2.21 -23.09 -16.22
N PHE A 172 -1.46 -22.10 -16.73
CA PHE A 172 -0.03 -21.95 -16.40
C PHE A 172 0.33 -20.64 -15.69
N GLY A 173 -0.66 -19.84 -15.29
CA GLY A 173 -0.43 -18.64 -14.47
C GLY A 173 0.27 -17.50 -15.22
N GLY A 174 -0.15 -17.24 -16.47
CA GLY A 174 0.43 -16.20 -17.34
C GLY A 174 0.75 -14.90 -16.58
N ASN A 175 1.97 -14.41 -16.75
CA ASN A 175 2.66 -13.32 -16.05
C ASN A 175 3.51 -13.68 -14.79
N SER A 176 3.82 -14.94 -14.52
CA SER A 176 4.79 -15.30 -13.44
C SER A 176 6.10 -15.82 -14.00
N LEU A 177 7.22 -15.29 -13.50
CA LEU A 177 8.57 -15.79 -13.78
C LEU A 177 8.71 -17.23 -13.27
N PHE A 178 9.30 -18.10 -14.08
CA PHE A 178 9.55 -19.48 -13.69
C PHE A 178 10.70 -19.56 -12.68
N SER A 179 10.61 -20.55 -11.78
CA SER A 179 11.81 -20.99 -11.08
C SER A 179 12.79 -21.60 -12.07
N LEU A 180 14.09 -21.61 -11.73
CA LEU A 180 15.09 -22.28 -12.57
C LEU A 180 14.77 -23.76 -12.81
N ASP A 181 14.20 -24.46 -11.83
CA ASP A 181 13.80 -25.87 -12.01
C ASP A 181 12.61 -25.98 -13.00
N ASP A 182 11.59 -25.11 -12.87
CA ASP A 182 10.43 -25.10 -13.77
C ASP A 182 10.81 -24.82 -15.23
N PHE A 183 11.75 -23.88 -15.47
CA PHE A 183 12.23 -23.57 -16.81
C PHE A 183 12.81 -24.79 -17.52
N TYR A 184 13.66 -25.56 -16.84
CA TYR A 184 14.27 -26.75 -17.43
C TYR A 184 13.30 -27.92 -17.55
N GLU A 185 12.40 -28.11 -16.59
CA GLU A 185 11.37 -29.14 -16.67
C GLU A 185 10.41 -28.92 -17.85
N ARG A 186 10.15 -27.65 -18.19
CA ARG A 186 9.34 -27.24 -19.35
C ARG A 186 10.10 -27.27 -20.66
N GLY A 187 11.43 -27.33 -20.62
CA GLY A 187 12.28 -27.25 -21.79
C GLY A 187 12.35 -25.83 -22.37
N GLY A 188 12.22 -24.79 -21.54
CA GLY A 188 12.27 -23.40 -21.98
C GLY A 188 11.31 -22.47 -21.24
N GLY A 189 11.25 -21.23 -21.73
CA GLY A 189 10.43 -20.14 -21.20
C GLY A 189 10.42 -18.95 -22.15
N ASP A 190 9.81 -17.84 -21.71
CA ASP A 190 9.74 -16.58 -22.47
C ASP A 190 11.03 -15.75 -22.30
N CYS A 191 11.03 -14.48 -22.76
CA CYS A 191 12.27 -13.69 -22.76
C CYS A 191 12.71 -13.32 -21.34
N GLU A 192 11.78 -13.13 -20.41
CA GLU A 192 12.06 -12.90 -19.01
C GLU A 192 12.76 -14.11 -18.38
N ASP A 193 12.23 -15.32 -18.60
CA ASP A 193 12.80 -16.55 -18.06
C ASP A 193 14.20 -16.83 -18.62
N TRP A 194 14.39 -16.62 -19.93
CA TRP A 194 15.69 -16.77 -20.58
C TRP A 194 16.72 -15.80 -20.00
N ALA A 195 16.35 -14.53 -19.77
CA ALA A 195 17.26 -13.55 -19.18
C ALA A 195 17.64 -13.93 -17.73
N LEU A 196 16.71 -14.48 -16.96
CA LEU A 196 16.95 -14.98 -15.60
C LEU A 196 17.91 -16.16 -15.58
N VAL A 197 17.64 -17.20 -16.37
CA VAL A 197 18.47 -18.41 -16.45
C VAL A 197 19.88 -18.07 -16.92
N PHE A 198 20.00 -17.26 -17.96
CA PHE A 198 21.29 -16.77 -18.45
C PHE A 198 22.08 -16.06 -17.35
N THR A 199 21.42 -15.16 -16.61
CA THR A 199 22.05 -14.43 -15.50
C THR A 199 22.50 -15.38 -14.39
N ALA A 200 21.69 -16.38 -14.03
CA ALA A 200 22.02 -17.37 -13.01
C ALA A 200 23.26 -18.19 -13.39
N GLN A 201 23.35 -18.61 -14.66
CA GLN A 201 24.47 -19.37 -15.19
C GLN A 201 25.73 -18.51 -15.30
N TYR A 202 25.59 -17.26 -15.73
CA TYR A 202 26.68 -16.29 -15.71
C TYR A 202 27.22 -16.11 -14.28
N ASN A 203 26.34 -15.92 -13.29
CA ASN A 203 26.74 -15.76 -11.89
C ASN A 203 27.51 -16.97 -11.36
N TYR A 204 27.15 -18.19 -11.78
CA TYR A 204 27.95 -19.38 -11.50
C TYR A 204 29.36 -19.32 -12.11
N LEU A 205 29.48 -18.94 -13.39
CA LEU A 205 30.79 -18.82 -14.06
C LEU A 205 31.65 -17.69 -13.46
N LYS A 206 31.02 -16.57 -13.10
CA LYS A 206 31.62 -15.45 -12.37
C LYS A 206 32.19 -15.94 -11.03
N ASN A 207 31.43 -16.70 -10.26
CA ASN A 207 31.88 -17.25 -8.98
C ASN A 207 33.08 -18.19 -9.17
N MET A 208 33.11 -18.98 -10.24
CA MET A 208 34.30 -19.78 -10.56
C MET A 208 35.52 -18.92 -10.89
N CYS A 209 35.35 -17.80 -11.59
CA CYS A 209 36.45 -16.89 -11.85
C CYS A 209 37.01 -16.23 -10.58
N ALA A 210 36.15 -15.95 -9.59
CA ALA A 210 36.57 -15.39 -8.31
C ALA A 210 37.56 -16.30 -7.55
N GLU A 211 37.65 -17.59 -7.89
CA GLU A 211 38.62 -18.53 -7.30
C GLU A 211 40.04 -18.42 -7.90
N SER A 212 40.21 -17.69 -9.02
CA SER A 212 41.43 -17.73 -9.84
C SER A 212 42.40 -16.55 -9.69
N ASP A 213 42.06 -15.52 -8.90
CA ASP A 213 42.76 -14.21 -8.82
C ASP A 213 42.93 -13.47 -10.16
N TYR A 214 42.41 -14.01 -11.26
CA TYR A 214 42.53 -13.41 -12.60
C TYR A 214 41.42 -12.41 -12.87
N GLU A 215 41.71 -11.45 -13.76
CA GLU A 215 40.73 -10.47 -14.19
C GLU A 215 39.65 -11.16 -15.03
N ILE A 216 38.37 -10.90 -14.70
CA ILE A 216 37.25 -11.44 -15.48
C ILE A 216 37.20 -10.73 -16.82
N ARG A 217 37.28 -11.51 -17.90
CA ARG A 217 37.03 -11.07 -19.26
C ARG A 217 35.77 -11.74 -19.77
N ILE A 218 34.83 -10.95 -20.24
CA ILE A 218 33.63 -11.46 -20.90
C ILE A 218 33.85 -11.39 -22.39
N ASN A 219 33.59 -12.50 -23.07
CA ASN A 219 33.66 -12.63 -24.52
C ASN A 219 32.25 -12.81 -25.05
N SER A 220 31.93 -12.01 -26.06
CA SER A 220 30.68 -12.06 -26.81
C SER A 220 30.97 -11.87 -28.30
N PHE A 221 29.94 -11.81 -29.15
CA PHE A 221 30.12 -11.50 -30.56
C PHE A 221 29.09 -10.47 -31.04
N ILE A 222 29.42 -9.82 -32.14
CA ILE A 222 28.55 -8.92 -32.88
C ILE A 222 28.06 -9.69 -34.10
N SER A 223 26.74 -9.86 -34.22
CA SER A 223 26.10 -10.47 -35.39
C SER A 223 26.19 -9.53 -36.60
N GLU A 224 26.85 -9.95 -37.68
CA GLU A 224 26.93 -9.20 -38.94
C GLU A 224 26.00 -9.79 -40.04
N GLY A 225 24.88 -10.44 -39.64
CA GLY A 225 23.91 -10.99 -40.61
C GLY A 225 23.09 -12.17 -40.10
N THR A 226 22.95 -13.22 -40.91
CA THR A 226 22.23 -14.48 -40.58
C THR A 226 23.08 -15.44 -39.73
N SER A 227 24.03 -14.92 -38.95
CA SER A 227 25.22 -15.61 -38.47
C SER A 227 24.93 -16.84 -37.60
N ASP A 228 25.63 -17.95 -37.90
CA ASP A 228 25.73 -19.16 -37.08
C ASP A 228 27.10 -19.18 -36.37
N VAL A 229 27.12 -19.17 -35.04
CA VAL A 229 28.34 -19.50 -34.29
C VAL A 229 28.41 -21.02 -34.13
N GLN A 230 29.50 -21.64 -34.61
CA GLN A 230 29.69 -23.09 -34.51
C GLN A 230 30.78 -23.40 -33.49
N ILE A 231 30.48 -24.32 -32.56
CA ILE A 231 31.53 -24.95 -31.74
C ILE A 231 32.00 -26.20 -32.49
N ALA A 232 33.28 -26.23 -32.87
CA ALA A 232 33.90 -27.43 -33.39
C ALA A 232 34.07 -28.49 -32.28
N TYR A 233 34.09 -29.76 -32.67
CA TYR A 233 34.15 -30.93 -31.78
C TYR A 233 35.32 -30.96 -30.78
N ASP A 234 36.33 -30.10 -30.95
CA ASP A 234 37.50 -29.97 -30.07
C ASP A 234 37.44 -28.75 -29.15
N GLU A 235 36.24 -28.20 -28.92
CA GLU A 235 36.02 -26.98 -28.12
C GLU A 235 36.62 -25.72 -28.78
N THR A 236 37.00 -25.81 -30.06
CA THR A 236 37.40 -24.64 -30.84
C THR A 236 36.17 -23.93 -31.37
N TRP A 237 36.02 -22.66 -30.98
CA TRP A 237 34.94 -21.81 -31.42
C TRP A 237 35.23 -21.28 -32.82
N ILE A 238 34.27 -21.44 -33.74
CA ILE A 238 34.32 -20.94 -35.10
C ILE A 238 33.19 -19.92 -35.25
N TYR A 239 33.58 -18.66 -35.36
CA TYR A 239 32.70 -17.54 -35.66
C TYR A 239 32.54 -17.44 -37.18
N LEU A 240 31.38 -17.82 -37.71
CA LEU A 240 31.06 -17.63 -39.12
C LEU A 240 30.25 -16.33 -39.25
N ASP A 241 30.77 -15.39 -40.04
CA ASP A 241 30.12 -14.10 -40.32
C ASP A 241 29.76 -13.29 -39.04
N SER A 242 30.58 -13.41 -38.00
CA SER A 242 30.48 -12.63 -36.76
C SER A 242 31.86 -12.18 -36.27
N SER A 243 31.91 -11.06 -35.55
CA SER A 243 33.14 -10.55 -34.94
C SER A 243 33.12 -10.72 -33.42
N GLU A 244 34.21 -11.23 -32.83
CA GLU A 244 34.33 -11.35 -31.38
C GLU A 244 34.54 -9.96 -30.76
N THR A 245 33.82 -9.68 -29.68
CA THR A 245 34.02 -8.52 -28.81
C THR A 245 34.30 -9.01 -27.40
N SER A 246 35.07 -8.24 -26.64
CA SER A 246 35.40 -8.59 -25.27
C SER A 246 35.55 -7.37 -24.40
N TRP A 247 35.13 -7.49 -23.15
CA TRP A 247 35.23 -6.43 -22.18
C TRP A 247 35.70 -6.97 -20.83
N THR A 248 36.36 -6.09 -20.08
CA THR A 248 36.76 -6.32 -18.68
C THR A 248 35.99 -5.34 -17.80
N ASP A 249 36.04 -5.54 -16.48
CA ASP A 249 35.37 -4.72 -15.45
C ASP A 249 33.83 -4.80 -15.39
N TYR A 250 33.11 -5.17 -16.46
CA TYR A 250 31.65 -5.31 -16.43
C TYR A 250 31.20 -6.66 -15.84
N VAL A 251 31.27 -6.81 -14.52
CA VAL A 251 31.14 -8.11 -13.83
C VAL A 251 29.76 -8.38 -13.22
N TYR A 252 28.81 -7.45 -13.26
CA TYR A 252 27.47 -7.64 -12.71
C TYR A 252 26.44 -7.73 -13.83
N ALA A 253 25.66 -8.80 -13.84
CA ALA A 253 24.65 -9.07 -14.85
C ALA A 253 23.25 -8.83 -14.28
N TYR A 254 22.41 -8.09 -15.01
CA TYR A 254 21.04 -7.78 -14.62
C TYR A 254 20.09 -7.96 -15.81
N PRO A 255 19.04 -8.79 -15.70
CA PRO A 255 17.96 -8.80 -16.68
C PRO A 255 17.31 -7.43 -16.79
N LEU A 256 17.08 -6.98 -18.03
CA LEU A 256 16.42 -5.72 -18.37
C LEU A 256 15.28 -5.98 -19.35
N CYS A 257 14.06 -5.62 -18.97
CA CYS A 257 12.91 -5.79 -19.84
C CYS A 257 12.32 -4.44 -20.26
N GLY A 258 11.90 -4.37 -21.51
CA GLY A 258 11.52 -3.14 -22.16
C GLY A 258 10.86 -3.33 -23.51
N PHE A 259 10.81 -2.24 -24.27
CA PHE A 259 10.24 -2.22 -25.62
C PHE A 259 11.15 -1.44 -26.55
N HIS A 260 11.27 -1.90 -27.80
CA HIS A 260 11.80 -1.07 -28.87
C HIS A 260 10.70 -0.16 -29.43
N SER A 261 11.07 1.03 -29.89
CA SER A 261 10.12 1.98 -30.44
C SER A 261 9.54 1.47 -31.76
N GLY A 262 8.28 1.00 -31.73
CA GLY A 262 7.58 0.47 -32.90
C GLY A 262 7.24 -1.02 -32.79
N ASP A 263 7.74 -1.70 -31.76
CA ASP A 263 7.41 -3.10 -31.50
C ASP A 263 6.05 -3.21 -30.78
N GLU A 264 5.31 -4.27 -31.09
CA GLU A 264 4.03 -4.60 -30.45
C GLU A 264 4.22 -5.39 -29.14
N TYR A 265 5.40 -5.99 -28.95
CA TYR A 265 5.71 -6.89 -27.84
C TYR A 265 6.94 -6.40 -27.06
N GLY A 266 6.98 -6.76 -25.77
CA GLY A 266 8.14 -6.50 -24.92
C GLY A 266 9.26 -7.49 -25.21
N HIS A 267 10.49 -7.14 -24.81
CA HIS A 267 11.64 -8.03 -24.90
C HIS A 267 12.57 -7.81 -23.71
N CYS A 268 13.34 -8.84 -23.37
CA CYS A 268 14.30 -8.82 -22.27
C CYS A 268 15.73 -9.06 -22.76
N TRP A 269 16.65 -8.29 -22.21
CA TRP A 269 18.08 -8.38 -22.42
C TRP A 269 18.80 -8.58 -21.10
N VAL A 270 20.12 -8.75 -21.14
CA VAL A 270 20.95 -8.73 -19.93
C VAL A 270 21.96 -7.59 -20.03
N ALA A 271 21.97 -6.70 -19.03
CA ALA A 271 22.97 -5.66 -18.90
C ALA A 271 24.13 -6.13 -18.03
N PHE A 272 25.35 -5.93 -18.55
CA PHE A 272 26.58 -6.06 -17.79
C PHE A 272 27.07 -4.69 -17.34
N THR A 273 27.22 -4.49 -16.03
CA THR A 273 27.66 -3.21 -15.43
C THR A 273 28.99 -3.38 -14.70
N LYS A 274 29.71 -2.27 -14.52
CA LYS A 274 30.97 -2.21 -13.75
C LYS A 274 30.77 -2.21 -12.24
N GLU A 275 29.65 -1.65 -11.80
CA GLU A 275 29.30 -1.47 -10.39
C GLU A 275 28.05 -2.29 -10.05
N GLU A 276 27.98 -2.73 -8.79
CA GLU A 276 26.81 -3.41 -8.26
C GLU A 276 25.70 -2.40 -7.97
N ILE A 277 24.48 -2.73 -8.39
CA ILE A 277 23.27 -1.97 -8.03
C ILE A 277 22.79 -2.46 -6.65
N THR A 278 22.85 -1.58 -5.66
CA THR A 278 22.43 -1.90 -4.28
C THR A 278 21.21 -1.11 -3.81
N SER A 279 20.75 -0.14 -4.63
CA SER A 279 19.61 0.72 -4.31
C SER A 279 18.91 1.21 -5.57
N SER A 280 17.66 1.66 -5.43
CA SER A 280 16.89 2.21 -6.54
C SER A 280 17.52 3.48 -7.13
N GLN A 281 18.26 4.25 -6.33
CA GLN A 281 18.96 5.46 -6.78
C GLN A 281 20.17 5.16 -7.65
N ASP A 282 20.76 3.97 -7.52
CA ASP A 282 21.93 3.57 -8.31
C ASP A 282 21.57 3.17 -9.74
N ILE A 283 20.36 2.62 -9.96
CA ILE A 283 19.96 1.98 -11.22
C ILE A 283 20.28 2.87 -12.42
N SER A 284 19.72 4.09 -12.49
CA SER A 284 19.93 4.98 -13.65
C SER A 284 21.40 5.30 -13.93
N ARG A 285 22.21 5.48 -12.88
CA ARG A 285 23.62 5.89 -12.99
C ARG A 285 24.50 4.73 -13.43
N ILE A 286 24.23 3.54 -12.91
CA ILE A 286 25.04 2.35 -13.16
C ILE A 286 24.68 1.73 -14.53
N ILE A 287 23.38 1.65 -14.84
CA ILE A 287 22.90 1.03 -16.08
C ILE A 287 23.29 1.83 -17.33
N SER A 288 23.47 3.15 -17.23
CA SER A 288 23.78 4.00 -18.38
C SER A 288 25.12 3.68 -19.05
N ASP A 289 26.05 3.08 -18.31
CA ASP A 289 27.36 2.61 -18.79
C ASP A 289 27.41 1.08 -18.75
N SER A 290 26.41 0.43 -19.35
CA SER A 290 26.32 -1.04 -19.40
C SER A 290 26.42 -1.59 -20.82
N MET A 291 26.91 -2.83 -20.92
CA MET A 291 26.92 -3.62 -22.14
C MET A 291 25.65 -4.47 -22.19
N ILE A 292 24.86 -4.35 -23.25
CA ILE A 292 23.59 -5.07 -23.41
C ILE A 292 23.81 -6.31 -24.27
N VAL A 293 23.33 -7.46 -23.81
CA VAL A 293 23.40 -8.72 -24.55
C VAL A 293 22.04 -9.37 -24.72
N GLU A 294 21.91 -10.17 -25.78
CA GLU A 294 20.78 -11.05 -26.02
C GLU A 294 21.01 -12.39 -25.29
N PRO A 295 20.20 -12.75 -24.27
CA PRO A 295 20.47 -13.94 -23.47
C PRO A 295 20.31 -15.26 -24.26
N GLN A 296 19.47 -15.28 -25.30
CA GLN A 296 19.19 -16.47 -26.12
C GLN A 296 20.36 -16.85 -27.03
N GLY A 297 21.36 -16.00 -27.24
CA GLY A 297 22.55 -16.33 -28.04
C GLY A 297 23.86 -15.88 -27.43
N GLY A 298 23.80 -15.05 -26.39
CA GLY A 298 24.96 -14.40 -25.78
C GLY A 298 25.53 -13.26 -26.62
N ASP A 299 24.84 -12.83 -27.67
CA ASP A 299 25.22 -11.77 -28.61
C ASP A 299 25.32 -10.42 -27.92
N PHE A 300 26.33 -9.63 -28.29
CA PHE A 300 26.40 -8.23 -27.93
C PHE A 300 25.44 -7.44 -28.82
N VAL A 301 24.49 -6.75 -28.19
CA VAL A 301 23.49 -5.94 -28.89
C VAL A 301 24.04 -4.53 -29.08
N SER A 302 24.33 -3.83 -27.98
CA SER A 302 24.88 -2.47 -27.99
C SER A 302 25.29 -2.03 -26.56
N THR A 303 25.74 -0.79 -26.41
CA THR A 303 25.76 -0.15 -25.09
C THR A 303 24.36 0.34 -24.71
N TYR A 304 24.07 0.54 -23.42
CA TYR A 304 22.78 1.07 -22.99
C TYR A 304 22.44 2.43 -23.62
N GLU A 305 23.42 3.34 -23.72
CA GLU A 305 23.23 4.66 -24.32
C GLU A 305 22.86 4.54 -25.80
N ASP A 306 23.59 3.72 -26.56
CA ASP A 306 23.29 3.46 -27.98
C ASP A 306 21.91 2.79 -28.16
N ALA A 307 21.58 1.80 -27.33
CA ALA A 307 20.25 1.18 -27.32
C ALA A 307 19.14 2.20 -27.11
N PHE A 308 19.33 3.11 -26.14
CA PHE A 308 18.36 4.15 -25.83
C PHE A 308 18.19 5.14 -26.98
N GLU A 309 19.28 5.56 -27.63
CA GLU A 309 19.24 6.42 -28.83
C GLU A 309 18.54 5.73 -30.02
N GLN A 310 18.69 4.42 -30.13
CA GLN A 310 17.98 3.59 -31.12
C GLN A 310 16.50 3.37 -30.77
N GLY A 311 16.03 3.88 -29.64
CA GLY A 311 14.64 3.85 -29.25
C GLY A 311 14.25 2.67 -28.36
N LEU A 312 15.21 1.92 -27.82
CA LEU A 312 14.95 0.92 -26.77
C LEU A 312 14.64 1.65 -25.46
N LYS A 313 13.57 1.21 -24.79
CA LYS A 313 13.14 1.75 -23.50
C LYS A 313 13.01 0.63 -22.50
N PHE A 314 13.85 0.65 -21.49
CA PHE A 314 13.81 -0.30 -20.38
C PHE A 314 12.91 0.21 -19.26
N TYR A 315 12.07 -0.67 -18.75
CA TYR A 315 11.08 -0.38 -17.71
C TYR A 315 11.22 -1.27 -16.48
N ILE A 316 11.85 -2.44 -16.64
CA ILE A 316 12.06 -3.40 -15.56
C ILE A 316 13.54 -3.78 -15.54
N ILE A 317 14.09 -3.92 -14.34
CA ILE A 317 15.39 -4.50 -14.08
C ILE A 317 15.23 -5.54 -12.96
N ILE A 318 15.78 -6.74 -13.14
CA ILE A 318 15.77 -7.76 -12.09
C ILE A 318 17.13 -7.71 -11.39
N LEU A 319 17.11 -7.54 -10.07
CA LEU A 319 18.29 -7.53 -9.20
C LEU A 319 18.38 -8.88 -8.48
N PRO A 320 19.55 -9.25 -7.91
CA PRO A 320 19.70 -10.54 -7.21
C PRO A 320 18.63 -10.77 -6.14
N ASP A 321 18.30 -9.73 -5.36
CA ASP A 321 17.40 -9.83 -4.21
C ASP A 321 16.23 -8.84 -4.29
N ASP A 322 15.93 -8.32 -5.50
CA ASP A 322 14.92 -7.26 -5.69
C ASP A 322 14.52 -7.15 -7.18
N MET A 323 13.48 -6.36 -7.48
CA MET A 323 13.14 -5.97 -8.84
C MET A 323 12.90 -4.46 -8.90
N GLY A 324 13.60 -3.80 -9.81
CA GLY A 324 13.41 -2.40 -10.13
C GLY A 324 12.40 -2.22 -11.26
N TYR A 325 11.54 -1.21 -11.14
CA TYR A 325 10.65 -0.77 -12.20
C TYR A 325 10.74 0.75 -12.36
N LYS A 326 10.58 1.21 -13.59
CA LYS A 326 10.67 2.62 -13.94
C LYS A 326 9.31 3.28 -13.74
N GLN A 327 9.25 4.22 -12.81
CA GLN A 327 8.04 4.97 -12.49
C GLN A 327 8.12 6.37 -13.12
N ASP A 328 7.16 6.66 -14.00
CA ASP A 328 7.01 7.98 -14.62
C ASP A 328 5.91 8.77 -13.90
N LEU A 329 6.31 9.81 -13.15
CA LEU A 329 5.41 10.72 -12.42
C LEU A 329 5.71 12.18 -12.78
N ASP A 330 4.68 12.94 -13.16
CA ASP A 330 4.68 14.41 -13.26
C ASP A 330 5.96 15.03 -13.89
N ASN A 331 6.38 14.52 -15.05
CA ASN A 331 7.58 14.92 -15.82
C ASN A 331 8.93 14.47 -15.23
N SER A 332 8.92 13.52 -14.31
CA SER A 332 10.14 12.86 -13.81
C SER A 332 10.00 11.34 -13.94
N SER A 333 11.11 10.71 -14.33
CA SER A 333 11.23 9.26 -14.37
C SER A 333 12.20 8.84 -13.28
N SER A 334 11.79 7.92 -12.42
CA SER A 334 12.64 7.40 -11.35
C SER A 334 12.47 5.89 -11.24
N TRP A 335 13.57 5.20 -10.98
CA TRP A 335 13.49 3.80 -10.61
C TRP A 335 13.00 3.64 -9.18
N LYS A 336 12.27 2.56 -8.96
CA LYS A 336 11.74 2.14 -7.69
C LYS A 336 11.85 0.63 -7.60
N THR A 337 12.02 0.09 -6.41
CA THR A 337 12.13 -1.36 -6.24
C THR A 337 11.04 -1.94 -5.34
N TYR A 338 10.98 -3.27 -5.24
CA TYR A 338 10.05 -3.93 -4.33
C TYR A 338 10.42 -3.66 -2.87
N GLN A 339 11.71 -3.51 -2.56
CA GLN A 339 12.15 -3.04 -1.24
C GLN A 339 11.62 -1.62 -0.93
N ASP A 340 11.69 -0.67 -1.88
CA ASP A 340 11.11 0.67 -1.70
C ASP A 340 9.59 0.60 -1.38
N TYR A 341 8.86 -0.31 -2.04
CA TYR A 341 7.45 -0.52 -1.76
C TYR A 341 7.19 -1.12 -0.38
N SER A 342 7.95 -2.15 0.00
CA SER A 342 7.88 -2.81 1.30
C SER A 342 8.04 -1.79 2.44
N GLU A 343 9.05 -0.92 2.36
CA GLU A 343 9.27 0.15 3.34
C GLU A 343 8.07 1.13 3.42
N ASN A 344 7.52 1.51 2.26
CA ASN A 344 6.36 2.40 2.20
C ASN A 344 5.09 1.77 2.78
N ILE A 345 4.88 0.46 2.59
CA ILE A 345 3.78 -0.30 3.20
C ILE A 345 3.92 -0.31 4.71
N GLN A 346 5.10 -0.62 5.23
CA GLN A 346 5.36 -0.63 6.68
C GLN A 346 5.12 0.74 7.30
N LYS A 347 5.60 1.82 6.66
CA LYS A 347 5.35 3.20 7.08
C LYS A 347 3.85 3.54 7.05
N SER A 348 3.14 3.10 6.03
CA SER A 348 1.69 3.32 5.90
C SER A 348 0.91 2.57 6.99
N LYS A 349 1.24 1.31 7.27
CA LYS A 349 0.69 0.53 8.39
C LYS A 349 0.93 1.22 9.73
N LEU A 350 2.14 1.72 9.98
CA LEU A 350 2.45 2.45 11.22
C LEU A 350 1.62 3.73 11.37
N ASN A 351 1.42 4.48 10.28
CA ASN A 351 0.59 5.68 10.29
C ASN A 351 -0.90 5.37 10.49
N LEU A 352 -1.41 4.34 9.82
CA LEU A 352 -2.78 3.86 9.99
C LEU A 352 -3.04 3.42 11.43
N ASN A 353 -2.13 2.66 12.04
CA ASN A 353 -2.23 2.27 13.45
C ASN A 353 -2.29 3.51 14.37
N LYS A 354 -1.47 4.54 14.14
CA LYS A 354 -1.51 5.79 14.93
C LYS A 354 -2.86 6.51 14.81
N ILE A 355 -3.40 6.59 13.60
CA ILE A 355 -4.73 7.18 13.35
C ILE A 355 -5.79 6.37 14.10
N TYR A 356 -5.76 5.05 13.99
CA TYR A 356 -6.70 4.17 14.66
C TYR A 356 -6.68 4.29 16.19
N GLU A 357 -5.49 4.30 16.79
CA GLU A 357 -5.36 4.48 18.25
C GLU A 357 -5.83 5.86 18.72
N SER A 358 -5.72 6.91 17.89
CA SER A 358 -6.27 8.24 18.20
C SER A 358 -7.81 8.29 18.20
N PHE A 359 -8.48 7.35 17.53
CA PHE A 359 -9.93 7.20 17.57
C PHE A 359 -10.43 6.43 18.81
N LYS A 360 -9.55 5.64 19.46
CA LYS A 360 -9.91 4.91 20.70
C LYS A 360 -9.75 5.73 21.97
N SER A 361 -8.85 6.71 21.96
CA SER A 361 -8.55 7.61 23.09
C SER A 361 -9.55 8.73 23.21
#